data_AF-A0A518WNG6-F1
#
_entry.id   AF-A0A518WNG6-F1
#
_cell.length_a   1.000
_cell.length_b   1.000
_cell.length_c   1.000
_cell.angle_alpha   90.00
_cell.angle_beta   90.00
_cell.angle_gamma   90.00
#
_symmetry.space_group_name_H-M   'P 1'
#
loop_
_entity.id
_entity.type
_entity.pdbx_description
1 polymer ?
#
loop_
_entity_poly.entity_id
_entity_poly.type
_entity_poly.pdbx_seq_one_letter_code
_entity_poly.pdbx_strand_id
1 'polypeptide(L)'
;MHLLLSGIVGSVAYGLAGPGSDGCYETRTETGDRLIAIRSASAPRVRDAYLGYASQQFRKLTTRDATVGGRRCSAKHARHLARLLHQGRTLYATGRLEIRLADPQWFRAFGERVVGGALAEAQALVAEAERDFDRLRTPLPDRPDEATVERWLRDVRAAHLPAADADASR
;
A
#
# COMPACT_ATOMS: atom_id res chain seq x y z
N MET A 1 -13.73 3.18 -23.84
CA MET A 1 -12.97 3.39 -22.58
C MET A 1 -12.95 2.06 -21.84
N HIS A 2 -11.83 1.34 -21.82
CA HIS A 2 -11.73 0.01 -21.19
C HIS A 2 -11.27 0.15 -19.74
N LEU A 3 -12.23 0.35 -18.84
CA LEU A 3 -11.99 0.42 -17.41
C LEU A 3 -11.69 -0.99 -16.87
N LEU A 4 -10.50 -1.22 -16.31
CA LEU A 4 -10.10 -2.53 -15.79
C LEU A 4 -10.55 -2.74 -14.34
N LEU A 5 -10.43 -1.71 -13.51
CA LEU A 5 -10.78 -1.71 -12.10
C LEU A 5 -11.20 -0.28 -11.72
N SER A 6 -12.30 -0.09 -11.00
CA SER A 6 -12.56 1.15 -10.26
C SER A 6 -12.84 0.85 -8.80
N GLY A 7 -12.35 1.73 -7.92
CA GLY A 7 -12.60 1.63 -6.50
C GLY A 7 -12.74 2.99 -5.86
N ILE A 8 -13.47 3.03 -4.75
CA ILE A 8 -13.62 4.23 -3.94
C ILE A 8 -12.33 4.41 -3.13
N VAL A 9 -11.54 5.42 -3.47
CA VAL A 9 -10.37 5.83 -2.70
C VAL A 9 -10.81 6.89 -1.70
N GLY A 10 -10.67 6.63 -0.40
CA GLY A 10 -11.20 7.52 0.62
C GLY A 10 -11.47 6.83 1.94
N SER A 11 -12.41 7.36 2.72
CA SER A 11 -12.72 6.97 4.09
C SER A 11 -12.82 5.44 4.31
N VAL A 12 -13.26 4.66 3.32
CA VAL A 12 -13.28 3.19 3.33
C VAL A 12 -11.90 2.54 3.43
N ALA A 13 -10.92 3.02 2.66
CA ALA A 13 -9.54 2.55 2.70
C ALA A 13 -8.81 2.97 3.99
N TYR A 14 -9.27 4.05 4.63
CA TYR A 14 -8.68 4.64 5.83
C TYR A 14 -9.38 4.26 7.14
N GLY A 15 -10.39 3.37 7.12
CA GLY A 15 -11.13 2.98 8.33
C GLY A 15 -11.97 4.12 8.93
N LEU A 16 -12.48 4.99 8.08
CA LEU A 16 -13.35 6.15 8.37
C LEU A 16 -14.77 5.95 7.77
N ALA A 17 -15.10 4.73 7.33
CA ALA A 17 -16.35 4.40 6.64
C ALA A 17 -17.55 4.42 7.62
N GLY A 18 -18.67 5.01 7.21
CA GLY A 18 -19.94 4.95 7.93
C GLY A 18 -20.84 3.81 7.43
N PRO A 19 -22.04 3.61 8.02
CA PRO A 19 -22.95 2.52 7.68
C PRO A 19 -23.45 2.43 6.21
N GLY A 20 -23.15 3.44 5.38
CA GLY A 20 -23.52 3.50 3.96
C GLY A 20 -22.31 3.57 3.01
N SER A 21 -21.16 3.02 3.40
CA SER A 21 -19.95 3.06 2.58
C SER A 21 -19.67 1.72 1.87
N ASP A 22 -19.66 1.72 0.55
CA ASP A 22 -19.46 0.54 -0.30
C ASP A 22 -17.98 0.08 -0.35
N GLY A 23 -17.75 -1.16 -0.77
CA GLY A 23 -16.44 -1.84 -0.73
C GLY A 23 -15.29 -1.12 -1.46
N CYS A 24 -14.05 -1.63 -1.29
CA CYS A 24 -12.84 -1.03 -1.88
C CYS A 24 -12.84 -0.99 -3.42
N TYR A 25 -13.71 -1.75 -4.08
CA TYR A 25 -13.92 -1.73 -5.53
C TYR A 25 -15.42 -1.59 -5.80
N GLU A 26 -15.76 -0.62 -6.65
CA GLU A 26 -17.14 -0.39 -7.12
C GLU A 26 -17.40 -1.19 -8.39
N THR A 27 -16.37 -1.41 -9.22
CA THR A 27 -16.43 -2.26 -10.43
C THR A 27 -15.28 -3.26 -10.44
N ARG A 28 -15.61 -4.54 -10.66
CA ARG A 28 -14.65 -5.62 -10.93
C ARG A 28 -14.95 -6.23 -12.29
N THR A 29 -14.01 -6.10 -13.22
CA THR A 29 -14.06 -6.80 -14.51
C THR A 29 -13.32 -8.13 -14.41
N GLU A 30 -13.58 -9.05 -15.34
CA GLU A 30 -12.83 -10.30 -15.42
C GLU A 30 -11.32 -10.07 -15.53
N THR A 31 -10.91 -9.09 -16.34
CA THR A 31 -9.49 -8.69 -16.48
C THR A 31 -8.93 -8.17 -15.16
N GLY A 32 -9.70 -7.39 -14.41
CA GLY A 32 -9.33 -6.91 -13.07
C GLY A 32 -9.21 -8.03 -12.04
N ASP A 33 -10.09 -9.04 -12.10
CA ASP A 33 -10.03 -10.21 -11.23
C ASP A 33 -8.80 -11.07 -11.51
N ARG A 34 -8.46 -11.25 -12.79
CA ARG A 34 -7.22 -11.92 -13.20
C ARG A 34 -5.98 -11.17 -12.71
N LEU A 35 -5.97 -9.83 -12.77
CA LEU A 35 -4.89 -9.02 -12.21
C LEU A 35 -4.73 -9.23 -10.70
N ILE A 36 -5.85 -9.24 -9.97
CA ILE A 36 -5.86 -9.49 -8.53
C ILE A 36 -5.32 -10.90 -8.22
N ALA A 37 -5.67 -11.90 -9.02
CA ALA A 37 -5.26 -13.28 -8.84
C ALA A 37 -3.75 -13.49 -9.03
N ILE A 38 -3.12 -12.75 -9.95
CA ILE A 38 -1.67 -12.86 -10.22
C ILE A 38 -0.82 -11.92 -9.37
N ARG A 39 -1.42 -11.14 -8.46
CA ARG A 39 -0.67 -10.21 -7.63
C ARG A 39 0.33 -10.99 -6.76
N SER A 40 1.60 -10.82 -7.07
CA SER A 40 2.69 -11.39 -6.31
C SER A 40 3.58 -10.26 -5.82
N ALA A 41 4.24 -10.51 -4.70
CA ALA A 41 5.25 -9.62 -4.13
C ALA A 41 6.54 -10.41 -3.94
N SER A 42 7.67 -9.73 -3.99
CA SER A 42 8.95 -10.32 -3.63
C SER A 42 9.49 -9.72 -2.34
N ALA A 43 10.23 -10.52 -1.58
CA ALA A 43 10.78 -10.12 -0.29
C ALA A 43 11.59 -8.81 -0.39
N PRO A 44 12.56 -8.67 -1.32
CA PRO A 44 13.35 -7.43 -1.42
C PRO A 44 12.47 -6.21 -1.73
N ARG A 45 11.52 -6.35 -2.66
CA ARG A 45 10.64 -5.24 -3.06
C ARG A 45 9.71 -4.80 -1.93
N VAL A 46 9.20 -5.73 -1.13
CA VAL A 46 8.38 -5.40 0.05
C VAL A 46 9.21 -4.65 1.08
N ARG A 47 10.40 -5.16 1.43
CA ARG A 47 11.31 -4.49 2.38
C ARG A 47 11.63 -3.07 1.94
N ASP A 48 12.10 -2.90 0.71
CA ASP A 48 12.55 -1.62 0.19
C ASP A 48 11.41 -0.60 0.09
N ALA A 49 10.24 -1.03 -0.41
CA ALA A 49 9.09 -0.14 -0.53
C ALA A 49 8.58 0.32 0.84
N TYR A 50 8.30 -0.62 1.74
CA TYR A 50 7.67 -0.28 3.02
C TYR A 50 8.62 0.47 3.96
N LEU A 51 9.87 0.02 4.12
CA LEU A 51 10.86 0.74 4.94
C LEU A 51 11.25 2.07 4.29
N GLY A 52 11.39 2.12 2.96
CA GLY A 52 11.69 3.34 2.23
C GLY A 52 10.61 4.42 2.37
N TYR A 53 9.34 4.07 2.19
CA TYR A 53 8.23 5.02 2.39
C TYR A 53 8.07 5.39 3.87
N ALA A 54 8.24 4.44 4.80
CA ALA A 54 8.22 4.72 6.24
C ALA A 54 9.28 5.76 6.60
N SER A 55 10.51 5.57 6.14
CA SER A 55 11.62 6.51 6.34
C SER A 55 11.32 7.92 5.82
N GLN A 56 10.64 8.02 4.66
CA GLN A 56 10.17 9.31 4.14
C GLN A 56 9.12 9.96 5.04
N GLN A 57 8.16 9.20 5.58
CA GLN A 57 7.17 9.74 6.51
C GLN A 57 7.81 10.17 7.83
N PHE A 58 8.76 9.40 8.35
CA PHE A 58 9.49 9.74 9.57
C PHE A 58 10.30 11.03 9.40
N ARG A 59 11.02 11.20 8.29
CA ARG A 59 11.74 12.43 7.97
C ARG A 59 10.80 13.65 7.92
N LYS A 60 9.60 13.47 7.36
CA LYS A 60 8.59 14.51 7.37
C LYS A 60 8.11 14.86 8.79
N LEU A 61 8.27 14.00 9.79
CA LEU A 61 7.95 14.34 11.19
C LEU A 61 9.07 15.15 11.85
N THR A 62 10.33 14.83 11.54
CA THR A 62 11.51 15.45 12.18
C THR A 62 11.81 16.86 11.68
N THR A 63 11.44 17.20 10.44
CA THR A 63 11.82 18.47 9.78
C THR A 63 10.78 19.60 9.98
N ARG A 64 9.91 19.55 11.00
CA ARG A 64 8.66 20.34 11.00
C ARG A 64 8.61 21.60 11.84
N ASP A 65 7.79 22.52 11.31
CA ASP A 65 7.36 23.81 11.85
C ASP A 65 6.18 23.66 12.85
N ALA A 66 6.21 24.41 13.95
CA ALA A 66 5.36 24.24 15.14
C ALA A 66 3.93 24.78 15.01
N THR A 67 3.56 25.31 13.83
CA THR A 67 2.24 25.90 13.56
C THR A 67 1.08 24.88 13.66
N VAL A 68 -0.15 25.36 13.88
CA VAL A 68 -1.36 24.49 13.98
C VAL A 68 -1.58 23.63 12.73
N GLY A 69 -1.30 24.19 11.54
CA GLY A 69 -1.34 23.46 10.26
C GLY A 69 -0.23 22.41 10.16
N GLY A 70 0.96 22.72 10.66
CA GLY A 70 2.06 21.78 10.86
C GLY A 70 1.63 20.58 11.71
N ARG A 71 0.97 20.82 12.85
CA ARG A 71 0.53 19.74 13.78
C ARG A 71 -0.43 18.72 13.14
N ARG A 72 -1.47 19.15 12.42
CA ARG A 72 -2.43 18.21 11.78
C ARG A 72 -1.77 17.35 10.69
N CYS A 73 -0.92 17.95 9.87
CA CYS A 73 -0.16 17.21 8.87
C CYS A 73 0.82 16.21 9.53
N SER A 74 1.31 16.49 10.74
CA SER A 74 2.20 15.59 11.48
C SER A 74 1.46 14.36 11.97
N ALA A 75 0.24 14.52 12.50
CA ALA A 75 -0.59 13.38 12.90
C ALA A 75 -0.92 12.46 11.71
N LYS A 76 -1.11 13.03 10.51
CA LYS A 76 -1.28 12.23 9.28
C LYS A 76 -0.01 11.44 8.94
N HIS A 77 1.17 12.06 9.00
CA HIS A 77 2.43 11.36 8.70
C HIS A 77 2.76 10.29 9.74
N ALA A 78 2.52 10.55 11.02
CA ALA A 78 2.70 9.56 12.08
C ALA A 78 1.79 8.34 11.89
N ARG A 79 0.50 8.57 11.59
CA ARG A 79 -0.43 7.49 11.25
C ARG A 79 0.02 6.70 10.01
N HIS A 80 0.46 7.41 8.97
CA HIS A 80 0.90 6.76 7.75
C HIS A 80 2.18 5.93 7.95
N LEU A 81 3.14 6.46 8.71
CA LEU A 81 4.34 5.76 9.14
C LEU A 81 3.97 4.44 9.83
N ALA A 82 3.17 4.50 10.90
CA ALA A 82 2.77 3.32 11.65
C ALA A 82 2.05 2.29 10.78
N ARG A 83 1.18 2.76 9.88
CA ARG A 83 0.46 1.88 8.95
C ARG A 83 1.39 1.18 7.97
N LEU A 84 2.37 1.88 7.41
CA LEU A 84 3.37 1.29 6.51
C LEU A 84 4.17 0.20 7.22
N LEU A 85 4.65 0.48 8.44
CA LEU A 85 5.42 -0.50 9.21
C LEU A 85 4.59 -1.74 9.56
N HIS A 86 3.35 -1.56 10.01
CA HIS A 86 2.42 -2.66 10.32
C HIS A 86 2.11 -3.53 9.10
N GLN A 87 1.68 -2.91 8.00
CA GLN A 87 1.32 -3.64 6.78
C GLN A 87 2.53 -4.30 6.13
N GLY A 88 3.67 -3.61 6.11
CA GLY A 88 4.93 -4.13 5.58
C GLY A 88 5.39 -5.36 6.33
N ARG A 89 5.45 -5.29 7.67
CA ARG A 89 5.82 -6.42 8.53
C ARG A 89 4.86 -7.60 8.35
N THR A 90 3.56 -7.35 8.35
CA THR A 90 2.54 -8.39 8.19
C THR A 90 2.64 -9.09 6.84
N LEU A 91 2.77 -8.30 5.75
CA LEU A 91 2.97 -8.84 4.41
C LEU A 91 4.27 -9.64 4.32
N TYR A 92 5.36 -9.12 4.89
CA TYR A 92 6.65 -9.79 4.86
C TYR A 92 6.64 -11.11 5.65
N ALA A 93 6.00 -11.14 6.81
CA ALA A 93 5.90 -12.33 7.65
C ALA A 93 4.98 -13.41 7.06
N THR A 94 3.91 -13.02 6.37
CA THR A 94 2.80 -13.94 6.03
C THR A 94 2.53 -14.10 4.55
N GLY A 95 3.07 -13.23 3.70
CA GLY A 95 2.70 -13.11 2.28
C GLY A 95 1.31 -12.52 2.04
N ARG A 96 0.59 -12.05 3.08
CA ARG A 96 -0.78 -11.54 2.97
C ARG A 96 -0.81 -10.04 3.23
N LEU A 97 -1.32 -9.28 2.26
CA LEU A 97 -1.52 -7.83 2.41
C LEU A 97 -2.83 -7.54 3.14
N GLU A 98 -2.74 -7.01 4.35
CA GLU A 98 -3.88 -6.55 5.14
C GLU A 98 -4.36 -5.19 4.62
N ILE A 99 -5.55 -5.12 4.03
CA ILE A 99 -6.15 -3.86 3.54
C ILE A 99 -6.95 -3.17 4.65
N ARG A 100 -7.71 -3.93 5.44
CA ARG A 100 -8.54 -3.41 6.53
C ARG A 100 -7.83 -3.65 7.85
N LEU A 101 -7.60 -2.58 8.59
CA LEU A 101 -6.95 -2.63 9.89
C LEU A 101 -7.93 -3.18 10.94
N ALA A 102 -7.50 -4.18 11.69
CA ALA A 102 -8.28 -4.72 12.80
C ALA A 102 -8.52 -3.67 13.92
N ASP A 103 -7.52 -2.84 14.21
CA ASP A 103 -7.61 -1.76 15.20
C ASP A 103 -7.20 -0.41 14.59
N PRO A 104 -8.12 0.32 13.95
CA PRO A 104 -7.85 1.66 13.43
C PRO A 104 -7.59 2.69 14.53
N GLN A 105 -8.01 2.44 15.77
CA GLN A 105 -7.93 3.41 16.86
C GLN A 105 -6.51 3.51 17.40
N TRP A 106 -5.78 2.40 17.47
CA TRP A 106 -4.36 2.40 17.85
C TRP A 106 -3.54 3.35 16.98
N PHE A 107 -3.72 3.32 15.65
CA PHE A 107 -3.02 4.22 14.73
C PHE A 107 -3.36 5.68 14.99
N ARG A 108 -4.64 6.00 15.24
CA ARG A 108 -5.06 7.37 15.58
C ARG A 108 -4.40 7.85 16.85
N ALA A 109 -4.47 7.05 17.92
CA ALA A 109 -3.86 7.36 19.20
C ALA A 109 -2.34 7.54 19.07
N PHE A 110 -1.66 6.70 18.30
CA PHE A 110 -0.24 6.84 17.98
C PHE A 110 0.06 8.19 17.29
N GLY A 111 -0.75 8.57 16.29
CA GLY A 111 -0.61 9.85 15.62
C GLY A 111 -0.72 11.05 16.55
N GLU A 112 -1.70 11.04 17.46
CA GLU A 112 -1.88 12.11 18.45
C GLU A 112 -0.73 12.17 19.46
N ARG A 113 -0.25 11.02 19.96
CA ARG A 113 0.90 10.98 20.88
C ARG A 113 2.18 11.53 20.24
N VAL A 114 2.46 11.16 19.00
CA VAL A 114 3.65 11.65 18.28
C VAL A 114 3.58 13.17 18.09
N VAL A 115 2.39 13.72 17.79
CA VAL A 115 2.19 15.18 17.73
C VAL A 115 2.28 15.83 19.11
N GLY A 116 1.89 15.12 20.17
CA GLY A 116 2.06 15.53 21.56
C GLY A 116 3.50 15.47 22.08
N GLY A 117 4.49 15.14 21.24
CA GLY A 117 5.91 15.14 21.59
C GLY A 117 6.55 13.75 21.71
N ALA A 118 5.80 12.66 21.50
CA ALA A 118 6.31 11.29 21.59
C ALA A 118 7.09 10.85 20.33
N LEU A 119 8.01 11.69 19.82
CA LEU A 119 8.80 11.35 18.62
C LEU A 119 9.68 10.11 18.82
N ALA A 120 10.15 9.89 20.06
CA ALA A 120 10.90 8.69 20.44
C ALA A 120 10.11 7.39 20.23
N GLU A 121 8.79 7.39 20.42
CA GLU A 121 7.94 6.22 20.11
C GLU A 121 7.98 5.89 18.61
N ALA A 122 7.93 6.92 17.75
CA ALA A 122 8.01 6.72 16.31
C ALA A 122 9.38 6.19 15.86
N GLN A 123 10.46 6.68 16.47
CA GLN A 123 11.80 6.16 16.21
C GLN A 123 11.94 4.70 16.66
N ALA A 124 11.42 4.36 17.84
CA ALA A 124 11.43 2.99 18.35
C ALA A 124 10.66 2.03 17.43
N LEU A 125 9.50 2.45 16.93
CA LEU A 125 8.68 1.66 16.01
C LEU A 125 9.39 1.39 14.68
N VAL A 126 10.10 2.38 14.12
CA VAL A 126 10.92 2.18 12.91
C VAL A 126 12.02 1.16 13.17
N ALA A 127 12.79 1.34 14.25
CA ALA A 127 13.90 0.46 14.57
C ALA A 127 13.45 -0.98 14.89
N GLU A 128 12.27 -1.14 15.49
CA GLU A 128 11.65 -2.46 15.69
C GLU A 128 11.31 -3.11 14.36
N ALA A 129 10.64 -2.40 13.46
CA ALA A 129 10.29 -2.93 12.16
C ALA A 129 11.54 -3.31 11.34
N GLU A 130 12.59 -2.49 11.33
CA GLU A 130 13.86 -2.84 10.67
C GLU A 130 14.43 -4.16 11.19
N ARG A 131 14.49 -4.34 12.51
CA ARG A 131 14.92 -5.60 13.13
C ARG A 131 14.03 -6.78 12.75
N ASP A 132 12.72 -6.56 12.65
CA ASP A 132 11.79 -7.60 12.22
C ASP A 132 12.07 -8.01 10.76
N PHE A 133 12.25 -7.05 9.85
CA PHE A 133 12.60 -7.34 8.46
C PHE A 133 13.91 -8.13 8.32
N ASP A 134 14.89 -7.86 9.19
CA ASP A 134 16.18 -8.56 9.17
C ASP A 134 16.11 -9.98 9.78
N ARG A 135 15.13 -10.25 10.66
CA ARG A 135 15.04 -11.52 11.42
C ARG A 135 13.94 -12.47 10.95
N LEU A 136 12.86 -11.93 10.41
CA LEU A 136 11.71 -12.73 9.99
C LEU A 136 12.08 -13.60 8.79
N ARG A 137 11.74 -14.90 8.88
CA ARG A 137 11.70 -15.75 7.70
C ARG A 137 10.43 -15.44 6.93
N THR A 138 10.61 -15.01 5.68
CA THR A 138 9.51 -14.63 4.80
C THR A 138 9.14 -15.77 3.86
N PRO A 139 7.84 -16.01 3.58
CA PRO A 139 7.41 -16.91 2.52
C PRO A 139 7.47 -16.25 1.13
N LEU A 140 7.77 -14.96 1.05
CA LEU A 140 7.85 -14.24 -0.22
C LEU A 140 9.08 -14.68 -1.01
N PRO A 141 8.97 -14.85 -2.34
CA PRO A 141 10.10 -15.19 -3.20
C PRO A 141 11.11 -14.03 -3.30
N ASP A 142 12.34 -14.33 -3.71
CA ASP A 142 13.37 -13.30 -3.95
C ASP A 142 13.04 -12.40 -5.16
N ARG A 143 12.32 -12.94 -6.15
CA ARG A 143 11.95 -12.25 -7.37
C ARG A 143 10.44 -12.35 -7.63
N PRO A 144 9.83 -11.31 -8.22
CA PRO A 144 8.44 -11.38 -8.65
C PRO A 144 8.29 -12.37 -9.81
N ASP A 145 7.09 -12.90 -10.01
CA ASP A 145 6.77 -13.74 -11.17
C ASP A 145 6.51 -12.87 -12.41
N GLU A 146 7.60 -12.38 -13.00
CA GLU A 146 7.55 -11.50 -14.18
C GLU A 146 6.91 -12.20 -15.38
N ALA A 147 7.13 -13.51 -15.55
CA ALA A 147 6.59 -14.25 -16.67
C ALA A 147 5.06 -14.31 -16.65
N THR A 148 4.45 -14.49 -15.49
CA THR A 148 2.98 -14.44 -15.33
C THR A 148 2.43 -13.05 -15.62
N VAL A 149 3.08 -12.00 -15.11
CA VAL A 149 2.66 -10.61 -15.36
C VAL A 149 2.78 -10.25 -16.84
N GLU A 150 3.87 -10.64 -17.49
CA GLU A 150 4.10 -10.37 -18.92
C GLU A 150 3.06 -11.07 -19.80
N ARG A 151 2.76 -12.34 -19.54
CA ARG A 151 1.68 -13.05 -20.26
C ARG A 151 0.35 -12.34 -20.11
N TRP A 152 -0.01 -11.97 -18.87
CA TRP A 152 -1.25 -11.23 -18.62
C TRP A 152 -1.30 -9.89 -19.38
N LEU A 153 -0.21 -9.11 -19.39
CA LEU A 153 -0.14 -7.85 -20.15
C LEU A 153 -0.33 -8.07 -21.66
N ARG A 154 0.24 -9.14 -22.21
CA ARG A 154 0.06 -9.50 -23.62
C ARG A 154 -1.37 -9.90 -23.93
N ASP A 155 -2.03 -10.67 -23.06
CA ASP A 155 -3.44 -11.07 -23.21
C ASP A 155 -4.37 -9.84 -23.18
N VAL A 156 -4.14 -8.92 -22.23
CA VAL A 156 -4.88 -7.65 -22.16
C VAL A 156 -4.68 -6.84 -23.43
N ARG A 157 -3.44 -6.75 -23.93
CA ARG A 157 -3.15 -6.05 -25.17
C ARG A 157 -3.87 -6.69 -26.35
N ALA A 158 -3.84 -8.01 -26.50
CA ALA A 158 -4.52 -8.71 -27.59
C ALA A 158 -6.04 -8.51 -27.57
N ALA A 159 -6.65 -8.47 -26.38
CA ALA A 159 -8.08 -8.27 -26.21
C ALA A 159 -8.58 -6.84 -26.50
N HIS A 160 -7.69 -5.85 -26.44
CA HIS A 160 -8.05 -4.43 -26.56
C HIS A 160 -7.37 -3.69 -27.70
N LEU A 161 -6.43 -4.33 -28.42
CA LEU A 161 -5.87 -3.75 -29.63
C LEU A 161 -6.89 -3.97 -30.76
N PRO A 162 -7.44 -2.90 -31.38
CA PRO A 162 -8.25 -3.07 -32.57
C PRO A 162 -7.41 -3.78 -33.64
N ALA A 163 -8.05 -4.65 -34.43
CA ALA A 163 -7.40 -5.22 -35.61
C ALA A 163 -6.85 -4.05 -36.43
N ALA A 164 -5.54 -4.08 -36.74
CA ALA A 164 -4.99 -3.10 -37.67
C ALA A 164 -5.80 -3.25 -38.97
N ASP A 165 -6.40 -2.15 -39.43
CA ASP A 165 -7.16 -2.11 -40.67
C ASP A 165 -6.28 -2.70 -41.78
N ALA A 166 -6.55 -3.95 -42.12
CA ALA A 166 -5.95 -4.65 -43.25
C ALA A 166 -6.65 -4.18 -44.53
N ASP A 167 -6.72 -2.87 -44.74
CA ASP A 167 -7.21 -2.28 -45.99
C ASP A 167 -6.67 -0.85 -46.16
N ALA A 168 -5.37 -0.74 -46.43
CA ALA A 168 -4.76 0.47 -46.98
C ALA A 168 -3.89 0.13 -48.20
N SER A 169 -4.32 -0.85 -49.00
CA SER A 169 -3.74 -1.16 -50.32
C SER A 169 -4.75 -1.91 -51.19
N ARG A 170 -5.68 -1.16 -51.78
CA ARG A 170 -6.26 -1.44 -53.10
C ARG A 170 -6.41 -0.15 -53.88
#